data_AF-A0A2V6D052-F1
#
_entry.id   AF-A0A2V6D052-F1
#
_cell.length_a   1.000
_cell.length_b   1.000
_cell.length_c   1.000
_cell.angle_alpha   90.00
_cell.angle_beta   90.00
_cell.angle_gamma   90.00
#
_symmetry.space_group_name_H-M   'P 1'
#
loop_
_entity.id
_entity.type
_entity.pdbx_description
1 polymer ?
#
loop_
_entity_poly.entity_id
_entity_poly.type
_entity_poly.pdbx_seq_one_letter_code
_entity_poly.pdbx_strand_id
1 'polypeptide(L)'
;MIFFLVLLVLVFVAQIAEFFIPPLDWMWNAHVYITPVLVFYGAMALPPPLLLVLVFWAGFLLDAVTAQIIGSHVEISFGSSILLYAVLAGIMHGLRPLFARGRWEVHCIMSGICTSALLLGQYLMLSFRRGSIFFSRDVWWQIGGPGLLAMIMAPLVFWALHWLARATAYPYLPRRGIV
;
A
#
# COMPACT_ATOMS: atom_id res chain seq x y z
N MET A 1 -16.24 -8.16 11.54
CA MET A 1 -16.69 -7.84 10.17
C MET A 1 -16.74 -6.33 9.92
N ILE A 2 -17.28 -5.53 10.84
CA ILE A 2 -17.35 -4.06 10.72
C ILE A 2 -15.98 -3.43 10.39
N PHE A 3 -14.92 -3.78 11.12
CA PHE A 3 -13.57 -3.28 10.84
C PHE A 3 -13.12 -3.47 9.38
N PHE A 4 -13.40 -4.64 8.81
CA PHE A 4 -13.03 -4.95 7.43
C PHE A 4 -13.77 -4.06 6.43
N LEU A 5 -15.08 -3.83 6.64
CA LEU A 5 -15.85 -2.91 5.81
C LEU A 5 -15.33 -1.48 5.93
N VAL A 6 -14.99 -1.04 7.14
CA VAL A 6 -14.38 0.29 7.35
C VAL A 6 -13.06 0.38 6.62
N LEU A 7 -12.23 -0.66 6.63
CA LEU A 7 -10.95 -0.68 5.93
C LEU A 7 -11.13 -0.60 4.40
N LEU A 8 -12.13 -1.28 3.83
CA LEU A 8 -12.46 -1.16 2.39
C LEU A 8 -12.87 0.26 2.01
N VAL A 9 -13.71 0.88 2.84
CA VAL A 9 -14.14 2.28 2.65
C VAL A 9 -12.96 3.23 2.82
N LEU A 10 -12.10 3.02 3.82
CA LEU A 10 -10.90 3.83 4.03
C LEU A 10 -9.93 3.73 2.86
N VAL A 11 -9.71 2.55 2.28
CA VAL A 11 -8.90 2.37 1.07
C VAL A 11 -9.50 3.16 -0.09
N PHE A 12 -10.81 3.10 -0.30
CA PHE A 12 -11.48 3.85 -1.36
C PHE A 12 -11.36 5.36 -1.15
N VAL A 13 -11.62 5.84 0.06
CA VAL A 13 -11.54 7.26 0.41
C VAL A 13 -10.10 7.77 0.35
N ALA A 14 -9.12 6.97 0.79
CA ALA A 14 -7.71 7.30 0.68
C ALA A 14 -7.28 7.45 -0.78
N GLN A 15 -7.70 6.52 -1.66
CA GLN A 15 -7.42 6.62 -3.09
C GLN A 15 -7.99 7.90 -3.71
N ILE A 16 -9.21 8.29 -3.33
CA ILE A 16 -9.81 9.57 -3.77
C ILE A 16 -9.02 10.74 -3.20
N ALA A 17 -8.66 10.70 -1.91
CA ALA A 17 -7.93 11.78 -1.25
C ALA A 17 -6.54 11.99 -1.86
N GLU A 18 -5.84 10.92 -2.24
CA GLU A 18 -4.52 10.97 -2.89
C GLU A 18 -4.52 11.79 -4.18
N PHE A 19 -5.63 11.82 -4.92
CA PHE A 19 -5.76 12.70 -6.11
C PHE A 19 -5.74 14.18 -5.78
N PHE A 20 -6.22 14.56 -4.59
CA PHE A 20 -6.28 15.95 -4.17
C PHE A 20 -4.98 16.40 -3.48
N ILE A 21 -4.08 15.47 -3.15
CA ILE A 21 -2.79 15.80 -2.55
C ILE A 21 -1.81 16.15 -3.68
N PRO A 22 -1.38 17.43 -3.79
CA PRO A 22 -0.41 17.80 -4.81
C PRO A 22 0.93 17.10 -4.56
N PRO A 23 1.70 16.79 -5.61
CA PRO A 23 3.05 16.29 -5.46
C PRO A 23 3.92 17.31 -4.72
N LEU A 24 4.90 16.81 -3.96
CA LEU A 24 5.78 17.67 -3.18
C LEU A 24 6.91 18.20 -4.08
N ASP A 25 6.84 19.49 -4.42
CA ASP A 25 7.84 20.17 -5.26
C ASP A 25 9.26 20.05 -4.68
N TRP A 26 9.40 20.14 -3.36
CA TRP A 26 10.68 20.02 -2.65
C TRP A 26 11.27 18.61 -2.67
N MET A 27 10.49 17.60 -3.10
CA MET A 27 10.91 16.20 -3.20
C MET A 27 10.74 15.67 -4.62
N TRP A 28 11.16 16.45 -5.63
CA TRP A 28 11.16 16.04 -7.04
C TRP A 28 9.80 15.50 -7.55
N ASN A 29 8.71 16.14 -7.11
CA ASN A 29 7.34 15.72 -7.42
C ASN A 29 6.97 14.33 -6.89
N ALA A 30 7.53 13.91 -5.77
CA ALA A 30 7.08 12.69 -5.09
C ALA A 30 5.65 12.84 -4.58
N HIS A 31 4.82 11.84 -4.87
CA HIS A 31 3.43 11.77 -4.43
C HIS A 31 3.31 11.10 -3.05
N VAL A 32 2.28 11.49 -2.31
CA VAL A 32 1.96 10.88 -1.01
C VAL A 32 1.01 9.70 -1.26
N TYR A 33 1.36 8.50 -0.79
CA TYR A 33 0.49 7.32 -0.87
C TYR A 33 0.15 6.81 0.53
N ILE A 34 -1.14 6.85 0.84
CA ILE A 34 -1.79 6.38 2.07
C ILE A 34 -2.38 4.99 1.86
N THR A 35 -2.94 4.71 0.67
CA THR A 35 -3.57 3.44 0.30
C THR A 35 -2.67 2.22 0.55
N PRO A 36 -1.39 2.20 0.12
CA PRO A 36 -0.49 1.08 0.41
C PRO A 36 -0.31 0.85 1.91
N VAL A 37 -0.22 1.92 2.70
CA VAL A 37 -0.08 1.84 4.17
C VAL A 37 -1.30 1.18 4.79
N LEU A 38 -2.52 1.52 4.34
CA LEU A 38 -3.76 0.88 4.79
C LEU A 38 -3.79 -0.61 4.44
N VAL A 39 -3.38 -0.97 3.22
CA VAL A 39 -3.33 -2.35 2.75
C VAL A 39 -2.32 -3.18 3.54
N PHE A 40 -1.13 -2.63 3.80
CA PHE A 40 -0.09 -3.31 4.58
C PHE A 40 -0.47 -3.47 6.05
N TYR A 41 -1.19 -2.52 6.64
CA TYR A 41 -1.82 -2.74 7.95
C TYR A 41 -2.83 -3.89 7.89
N GLY A 42 -3.67 -3.90 6.85
CA GLY A 42 -4.62 -4.97 6.58
C GLY A 42 -3.94 -6.34 6.49
N ALA A 43 -2.76 -6.43 5.89
CA ALA A 43 -1.96 -7.65 5.82
C ALA A 43 -1.58 -8.20 7.19
N MET A 44 -1.47 -7.37 8.21
CA MET A 44 -1.11 -7.80 9.57
C MET A 44 -2.35 -8.11 10.42
N ALA A 45 -3.44 -7.38 10.19
CA ALA A 45 -4.66 -7.46 10.99
C ALA A 45 -5.65 -8.53 10.48
N LEU A 46 -5.72 -8.75 9.16
CA LEU A 46 -6.75 -9.60 8.55
C LEU A 46 -6.29 -11.06 8.41
N PRO A 47 -7.22 -12.03 8.49
CA PRO A 47 -6.96 -13.40 8.06
C PRO A 47 -6.77 -13.48 6.53
N PRO A 48 -6.10 -14.53 6.00
CA PRO A 48 -5.73 -14.61 4.59
C PRO A 48 -6.87 -14.38 3.59
N PRO A 49 -8.10 -14.94 3.77
CA PRO A 49 -9.17 -14.71 2.81
C PRO A 49 -9.60 -13.25 2.71
N LEU A 50 -9.69 -12.54 3.85
CA LEU A 50 -10.08 -11.13 3.88
C LEU A 50 -8.95 -10.23 3.35
N LEU A 51 -7.69 -10.62 3.57
CA LEU A 51 -6.55 -9.94 2.97
C LEU A 51 -6.59 -10.00 1.45
N LEU A 52 -6.90 -11.17 0.86
CA LEU A 52 -6.98 -11.29 -0.60
C LEU A 52 -8.08 -10.41 -1.19
N VAL A 53 -9.24 -10.30 -0.52
CA VAL A 53 -10.31 -9.40 -0.95
C VAL A 53 -9.85 -7.94 -0.87
N LEU A 54 -9.14 -7.55 0.20
CA LEU A 54 -8.60 -6.20 0.34
C LEU A 54 -7.56 -5.88 -0.75
N VAL A 55 -6.65 -6.81 -1.02
CA VAL A 55 -5.62 -6.71 -2.06
C VAL A 55 -6.27 -6.57 -3.43
N PHE A 56 -7.28 -7.40 -3.72
CA PHE A 56 -8.06 -7.31 -4.94
C PHE A 56 -8.70 -5.91 -5.06
N TRP A 57 -9.36 -5.44 -4.00
CA TRP A 57 -10.01 -4.13 -3.97
C TRP A 57 -9.01 -2.99 -4.21
N ALA A 58 -7.91 -2.96 -3.48
CA ALA A 58 -6.90 -1.91 -3.61
C ALA A 58 -6.20 -1.93 -4.98
N GLY A 59 -5.84 -3.12 -5.48
CA GLY A 59 -5.23 -3.28 -6.79
C GLY A 59 -6.19 -2.91 -7.93
N PHE A 60 -7.46 -3.30 -7.81
CA PHE A 60 -8.50 -2.94 -8.77
C PHE A 60 -8.71 -1.42 -8.83
N LEU A 61 -8.81 -0.75 -7.68
CA LEU A 61 -8.94 0.70 -7.63
C LEU A 61 -7.71 1.41 -8.21
N LEU A 62 -6.50 0.92 -7.90
CA LEU A 62 -5.26 1.49 -8.41
C LEU A 62 -5.15 1.32 -9.93
N ASP A 63 -5.52 0.16 -10.47
CA ASP A 63 -5.56 -0.08 -11.91
C ASP A 63 -6.63 0.79 -12.58
N ALA A 64 -7.81 0.98 -11.96
CA ALA A 64 -8.84 1.87 -12.49
C ALA A 64 -8.39 3.34 -12.58
N VAL A 65 -7.53 3.77 -11.64
CA VAL A 65 -6.96 5.12 -11.60
C VAL A 65 -5.79 5.28 -12.57
N THR A 66 -4.94 4.27 -12.67
CA THR A 66 -3.69 4.33 -13.46
C THR A 66 -3.84 3.74 -14.85
N ALA A 67 -5.04 3.27 -15.23
CA ALA A 67 -5.35 2.78 -16.56
C ALA A 67 -5.14 3.88 -17.61
N GLN A 68 -3.91 3.93 -18.14
CA GLN A 68 -3.56 4.73 -19.29
C GLN A 68 -3.82 3.90 -20.56
N ILE A 69 -4.83 4.31 -21.32
CA ILE A 69 -5.10 3.80 -22.67
C ILE A 69 -4.49 4.81 -23.63
N ILE A 70 -3.29 4.52 -24.14
CA ILE A 70 -2.63 5.35 -25.16
C ILE A 70 -2.72 4.61 -26.49
N GLY A 71 -3.59 5.11 -27.38
CA GLY A 71 -3.85 4.48 -28.68
C GLY A 71 -4.53 3.10 -28.54
N SER A 72 -3.98 2.09 -29.21
CA SER A 72 -4.47 0.70 -29.17
C SER A 72 -3.80 -0.17 -28.09
N HIS A 73 -2.92 0.40 -27.27
CA HIS A 73 -2.17 -0.34 -26.25
C HIS A 73 -2.53 0.15 -24.85
N VAL A 74 -2.94 -0.79 -24.00
CA VAL A 74 -3.12 -0.56 -22.57
C VAL A 74 -1.73 -0.59 -21.92
N GLU A 75 -1.26 0.53 -21.38
CA GLU A 75 0.09 0.60 -20.82
C GLU A 75 0.20 -0.04 -19.43
N ILE A 76 -0.88 -0.01 -18.64
CA ILE A 76 -0.99 -0.77 -17.40
C ILE A 76 -2.14 -1.74 -17.56
N SER A 77 -1.81 -3.02 -17.75
CA SER A 77 -2.84 -4.05 -17.86
C SER A 77 -3.64 -4.10 -16.57
N PHE A 78 -4.95 -4.05 -16.72
CA PHE A 78 -5.89 -4.29 -15.64
C PHE A 78 -5.56 -5.63 -14.95
N GLY A 79 -5.43 -5.62 -13.63
CA GLY A 79 -5.04 -6.76 -12.80
C GLY A 79 -3.56 -6.82 -12.41
N SER A 80 -2.70 -5.98 -12.99
CA SER A 80 -1.26 -6.01 -12.65
C SER A 80 -0.96 -5.48 -11.25
N SER A 81 -1.63 -4.40 -10.83
CA SER A 81 -1.47 -3.87 -9.47
C SER A 81 -2.02 -4.83 -8.42
N ILE A 82 -3.01 -5.66 -8.76
CA ILE A 82 -3.53 -6.72 -7.88
C ILE A 82 -2.42 -7.73 -7.56
N LEU A 83 -1.67 -8.18 -8.56
CA LEU A 83 -0.56 -9.12 -8.36
C LEU A 83 0.57 -8.49 -7.53
N LEU A 84 0.93 -7.23 -7.80
CA LEU A 84 1.94 -6.51 -7.02
C LEU A 84 1.52 -6.39 -5.55
N TYR A 85 0.29 -5.96 -5.28
CA TYR A 85 -0.24 -5.92 -3.91
C TYR A 85 -0.30 -7.31 -3.28
N ALA A 86 -0.67 -8.36 -4.02
CA ALA A 86 -0.74 -9.72 -3.48
C ALA A 86 0.61 -10.22 -3.01
N VAL A 87 1.66 -10.01 -3.81
CA VAL A 87 3.04 -10.40 -3.45
C VAL A 87 3.51 -9.60 -2.24
N LEU A 88 3.38 -8.27 -2.27
CA LEU A 88 3.89 -7.40 -1.22
C LEU A 88 3.12 -7.56 0.10
N ALA A 89 1.79 -7.64 0.03
CA ALA A 89 0.97 -7.91 1.20
C ALA A 89 1.19 -9.33 1.72
N GLY A 90 1.48 -10.32 0.86
CA GLY A 90 1.89 -11.66 1.27
C GLY A 90 3.19 -11.67 2.06
N ILE A 91 4.21 -10.92 1.61
CA ILE A 91 5.46 -10.72 2.35
C ILE A 91 5.17 -10.09 3.71
N MET A 92 4.35 -9.03 3.75
CA MET A 92 3.95 -8.37 5.00
C MET A 92 3.17 -9.31 5.94
N HIS A 93 2.28 -10.15 5.39
CA HIS A 93 1.51 -11.13 6.15
C HIS A 93 2.42 -12.19 6.79
N GLY A 94 3.50 -12.59 6.10
CA GLY A 94 4.52 -13.48 6.65
C GLY A 94 5.25 -12.90 7.87
N LEU A 95 5.30 -11.58 8.00
CA LEU A 95 5.91 -10.87 9.13
C LEU A 95 4.95 -10.62 10.30
N ARG A 96 3.67 -10.96 10.17
CA ARG A 96 2.65 -10.89 11.23
C ARG A 96 3.10 -11.40 12.62
N PRO A 97 3.85 -12.53 12.78
CA PRO A 97 4.31 -12.96 14.10
C PRO A 97 5.26 -11.96 14.78
N LEU A 98 6.00 -11.14 14.04
CA LEU A 98 6.84 -10.07 14.61
C LEU A 98 5.99 -8.92 15.16
N PHE A 99 4.84 -8.63 14.54
CA PHE A 99 3.91 -7.62 15.02
C PHE A 99 3.26 -8.06 16.33
N ALA A 100 2.89 -9.33 16.44
CA ALA A 100 2.34 -9.91 17.66
C ALA A 100 3.32 -9.82 18.85
N ARG A 101 4.63 -9.77 18.57
CA ARG A 101 5.70 -9.58 19.56
C ARG A 101 5.97 -8.10 19.92
N GLY A 102 5.14 -7.17 19.44
CA GLY A 102 5.27 -5.74 19.74
C GLY A 102 6.32 -5.00 18.92
N ARG A 103 6.97 -5.64 17.92
CA ARG A 103 7.94 -4.98 17.01
C ARG A 103 7.23 -4.30 15.84
N TRP A 104 6.42 -3.30 16.16
CA TRP A 104 5.73 -2.42 15.22
C TRP A 104 6.66 -1.66 14.26
N GLU A 105 7.87 -1.28 14.69
CA GLU A 105 8.86 -0.55 13.90
C GLU A 105 9.23 -1.25 12.59
N VAL A 106 9.39 -2.58 12.63
CA VAL A 106 9.75 -3.39 11.46
C VAL A 106 8.68 -3.26 10.37
N HIS A 107 7.42 -3.15 10.76
CA HIS A 107 6.31 -3.05 9.81
C HIS A 107 6.19 -1.66 9.22
N CYS A 108 6.56 -0.60 9.95
CA CYS A 108 6.65 0.75 9.41
C CYS A 108 7.76 0.85 8.35
N ILE A 109 8.92 0.26 8.63
CA ILE A 109 10.03 0.20 7.66
C ILE A 109 9.60 -0.63 6.45
N MET A 110 9.02 -1.80 6.66
CA MET A 110 8.56 -2.66 5.58
C MET A 110 7.43 -2.02 4.76
N SER A 111 6.52 -1.25 5.35
CA SER A 111 5.49 -0.54 4.57
C SER A 111 6.11 0.49 3.63
N GLY A 112 7.18 1.17 4.05
CA GLY A 112 7.92 2.06 3.17
C GLY A 112 8.62 1.32 2.04
N ILE A 113 9.34 0.24 2.35
CA ILE A 113 10.04 -0.59 1.36
C ILE A 113 9.04 -1.19 0.36
N CYS A 114 7.92 -1.74 0.83
CA CYS A 114 6.89 -2.32 -0.03
C CYS A 114 6.20 -1.24 -0.88
N THR A 115 6.01 -0.03 -0.36
CA THR A 115 5.47 1.09 -1.16
C THR A 115 6.43 1.48 -2.29
N SER A 116 7.73 1.62 -2.01
CA SER A 116 8.74 1.85 -3.05
C SER A 116 8.80 0.70 -4.05
N ALA A 117 8.71 -0.55 -3.59
CA ALA A 117 8.72 -1.73 -4.46
C ALA A 117 7.46 -1.79 -5.35
N LEU A 118 6.31 -1.36 -4.84
CA LEU A 118 5.07 -1.25 -5.61
C LEU A 118 5.23 -0.25 -6.75
N LEU A 119 5.71 0.96 -6.45
CA LEU A 119 5.92 2.01 -7.45
C LEU A 119 7.02 1.63 -8.44
N LEU A 120 8.09 0.98 -7.99
CA LEU A 120 9.13 0.44 -8.86
C LEU A 120 8.57 -0.62 -9.80
N GLY A 121 7.72 -1.53 -9.30
CA GLY A 121 7.04 -2.54 -10.11
C GLY A 121 6.19 -1.91 -11.20
N GLN A 122 5.36 -0.92 -10.85
CA GLN A 122 4.54 -0.18 -11.81
C GLN A 122 5.41 0.57 -12.84
N TYR A 123 6.48 1.23 -12.39
CA TYR A 123 7.41 1.93 -13.25
C TYR A 123 8.10 0.99 -14.26
N LEU A 124 8.56 -0.18 -13.80
CA LEU A 124 9.19 -1.18 -14.65
C LEU A 124 8.20 -1.72 -15.68
N MET A 125 6.96 -2.02 -15.29
CA MET A 125 5.93 -2.48 -16.22
C MET A 125 5.65 -1.47 -17.33
N LEU A 126 5.52 -0.19 -16.98
CA LEU A 126 5.38 0.91 -17.93
C LEU A 126 6.60 1.01 -18.85
N SER A 127 7.80 0.99 -18.28
CA SER A 127 9.06 1.16 -19.01
C SER A 127 9.32 0.02 -20.00
N PHE A 128 9.03 -1.23 -19.61
CA PHE A 128 9.13 -2.39 -20.50
C PHE A 128 8.14 -2.30 -21.67
N ARG A 129 6.91 -1.83 -21.44
CA ARG A 129 5.91 -1.66 -22.50
C ARG A 129 6.24 -0.51 -23.44
N ARG A 130 6.84 0.57 -22.92
CA ARG A 130 7.29 1.72 -23.70
C ARG A 130 8.61 1.46 -24.45
N GLY A 131 9.29 0.34 -24.19
CA GLY A 131 10.54 -0.03 -24.86
C GLY A 131 11.74 0.82 -24.45
N SER A 132 11.62 1.62 -23.38
CA SER A 132 12.67 2.53 -22.93
C SER A 132 12.71 2.60 -21.41
N ILE A 133 13.86 2.24 -20.83
CA ILE A 133 14.09 2.27 -19.38
C ILE A 133 15.10 3.37 -19.10
N PHE A 134 14.66 4.45 -18.45
CA PHE A 134 15.52 5.57 -18.07
C PHE A 134 15.42 5.83 -16.58
N PHE A 135 16.50 5.59 -15.83
CA PHE A 135 16.54 5.90 -14.41
C PHE A 135 17.18 7.27 -14.20
N SER A 136 16.38 8.34 -14.26
CA SER A 136 16.82 9.68 -13.83
C SER A 136 16.83 9.78 -12.31
N ARG A 137 17.56 10.76 -11.77
CA ARG A 137 17.53 11.13 -10.35
C ARG A 137 16.10 11.44 -9.89
N ASP A 138 15.29 12.06 -10.74
CA ASP A 138 13.89 12.38 -10.45
C ASP A 138 13.05 11.12 -10.25
N VAL A 139 13.24 10.11 -11.10
CA VAL A 139 12.54 8.82 -11.01
C VAL A 139 12.87 8.11 -9.70
N TRP A 140 14.15 8.14 -9.27
CA TRP A 140 14.55 7.58 -7.98
C TRP A 140 13.83 8.24 -6.80
N TRP A 141 13.64 9.55 -6.83
CA TRP A 141 12.89 10.28 -5.80
C TRP A 141 11.38 10.07 -5.90
N GLN A 142 10.83 9.90 -7.09
CA GLN A 142 9.42 9.58 -7.30
C GLN A 142 9.05 8.14 -6.90
N ILE A 143 10.04 7.23 -6.81
CA ILE A 143 9.84 5.87 -6.30
C ILE A 143 10.17 5.81 -4.81
N GLY A 144 11.33 6.31 -4.41
CA GLY A 144 11.84 6.22 -3.03
C GLY A 144 11.20 7.23 -2.08
N GLY A 145 10.96 8.46 -2.53
CA GLY A 145 10.34 9.53 -1.73
C GLY A 145 8.98 9.11 -1.17
N PRO A 146 8.05 8.59 -1.98
CA PRO A 146 6.79 8.10 -1.47
C PRO A 146 6.90 6.95 -0.47
N GLY A 147 7.87 6.05 -0.64
CA GLY A 147 8.13 4.99 0.34
C GLY A 147 8.67 5.54 1.66
N LEU A 148 9.52 6.56 1.63
CA LEU A 148 9.97 7.25 2.85
C LEU A 148 8.81 7.95 3.55
N LEU A 149 7.94 8.63 2.80
CA LEU A 149 6.73 9.23 3.36
C LEU A 149 5.81 8.17 3.97
N ALA A 150 5.57 7.07 3.26
CA ALA A 150 4.77 5.96 3.76
C ALA A 150 5.35 5.39 5.07
N MET A 151 6.68 5.27 5.16
CA MET A 151 7.37 4.85 6.38
C MET A 151 7.15 5.82 7.55
N ILE A 152 7.22 7.13 7.30
CA ILE A 152 7.01 8.17 8.32
C ILE A 152 5.54 8.25 8.76
N MET A 153 4.61 8.07 7.81
CA MET A 153 3.17 8.09 8.09
C MET A 153 2.69 6.80 8.75
N ALA A 154 3.35 5.66 8.50
CA ALA A 154 2.91 4.34 8.97
C ALA A 154 2.67 4.26 10.48
N PRO A 155 3.53 4.78 11.39
CA PRO A 155 3.26 4.77 12.83
C PRO A 155 1.93 5.44 13.19
N LEU A 156 1.64 6.60 12.60
CA LEU A 156 0.41 7.36 12.85
C LEU A 156 -0.81 6.61 12.33
N VAL A 157 -0.74 6.12 11.08
CA VAL A 157 -1.83 5.38 10.44
C VAL A 157 -2.10 4.07 11.16
N PHE A 158 -1.06 3.31 11.51
CA PHE A 158 -1.18 2.02 12.20
C PHE A 158 -1.75 2.21 13.60
N TRP A 159 -1.37 3.27 14.30
CA TRP A 159 -1.94 3.60 15.60
C TRP A 159 -3.44 3.92 15.50
N ALA A 160 -3.84 4.76 14.54
CA ALA A 160 -5.24 5.10 14.30
C ALA A 160 -6.07 3.86 13.92
N LEU A 161 -5.57 3.02 13.03
CA LEU A 161 -6.24 1.79 12.62
C LEU A 161 -6.32 0.76 13.76
N HIS A 162 -5.28 0.66 14.59
CA HIS A 162 -5.31 -0.22 15.76
C HIS A 162 -6.30 0.27 16.82
N TRP A 163 -6.45 1.58 16.98
CA TRP A 163 -7.51 2.15 17.81
C TRP A 163 -8.90 1.82 17.25
N LEU A 164 -9.11 1.99 15.94
CA LEU A 164 -10.36 1.67 15.26
C LEU A 164 -10.72 0.18 15.33
N ALA A 165 -9.73 -0.70 15.18
CA ALA A 165 -9.91 -2.15 15.29
C ALA A 165 -10.34 -2.56 16.70
N ARG A 166 -9.84 -1.89 17.74
CA ARG A 166 -10.29 -2.08 19.13
C ARG A 166 -11.70 -1.53 19.34
N ALA A 167 -12.01 -0.34 18.82
CA ALA A 167 -13.33 0.27 18.92
C ALA A 167 -14.42 -0.58 18.26
N THR A 168 -14.08 -1.29 17.17
CA THR A 168 -14.99 -2.20 16.45
C THR A 168 -14.98 -3.63 16.98
N ALA A 169 -14.33 -3.87 18.13
CA ALA A 169 -14.20 -5.17 18.79
C ALA A 169 -13.72 -6.30 17.85
N TYR A 170 -12.72 -6.01 17.01
CA TYR A 170 -12.29 -6.95 15.97
C TYR A 170 -11.60 -8.19 16.59
N PRO A 171 -12.14 -9.41 16.38
CA PRO A 171 -11.73 -10.60 17.13
C PRO A 171 -10.37 -11.18 16.73
N TYR A 172 -9.83 -10.83 15.55
CA TYR A 172 -8.57 -11.37 15.02
C TYR A 172 -7.36 -10.48 15.30
N LEU A 173 -7.51 -9.45 16.13
CA LEU A 173 -6.38 -8.67 16.60
C LEU A 173 -5.39 -9.60 17.32
N PRO A 174 -4.07 -9.51 17.05
CA PRO A 174 -3.09 -10.24 17.84
C PRO A 174 -3.26 -9.81 19.30
N ARG A 175 -3.69 -10.73 20.17
CA ARG A 175 -3.69 -10.48 21.62
C ARG A 175 -2.25 -10.16 22.00
N ARG A 176 -2.03 -9.00 22.64
CA ARG A 176 -0.77 -8.75 23.35
C ARG A 176 -0.57 -9.93 24.28
N GLY A 177 0.45 -10.74 24.00
CA GLY A 177 0.87 -11.79 24.92
C GLY A 177 1.20 -11.10 26.23
N ILE A 178 0.42 -11.39 27.26
CA ILE A 178 0.78 -11.10 28.63
C ILE A 178 1.86 -12.12 28.93
N VAL A 179 3.11 -11.69 28.82
CA VAL A 179 4.27 -12.36 29.42
C VAL A 179 4.92 -11.33 30.30
#